data_AF-A0A1G0KRH1-F1
#
_entry.id   AF-A0A1G0KRH1-F1
#
_cell.length_a   1.000
_cell.length_b   1.000
_cell.length_c   1.000
_cell.angle_alpha   90.00
_cell.angle_beta   90.00
_cell.angle_gamma   90.00
#
_symmetry.space_group_name_H-M   'P 1'
#
loop_
_entity.id
_entity.type
_entity.pdbx_description
1 polymer ?
#
loop_
_entity_poly.entity_id
_entity_poly.type
_entity_poly.pdbx_seq_one_letter_code
_entity_poly.pdbx_strand_id
1 'polypeptide(L)'
;MKPKLVRVEYWDCGSADHRHKTEDAALDCIAKRGKRTPPNTGARKWTNEACAAVLAEHRAGARQCDLAKSLGLSPERVRRVLAKAEQLDYAVASTDPLDRLSVRTRNCLLSQNLRTVDQVRTALADGRLDDVPNLGKVSKTEVRQWLDGLPSNDEGIR
;
A
#
# COMPACT_ATOMS: atom_id res chain seq x y z
N MET A 1 -27.91 30.73 -22.73
CA MET A 1 -26.96 31.25 -21.73
C MET A 1 -25.54 31.00 -22.23
N LYS A 2 -24.71 32.04 -22.36
CA LYS A 2 -23.28 31.85 -22.70
C LYS A 2 -22.52 31.50 -21.42
N PRO A 3 -21.63 30.49 -21.41
CA PRO A 3 -20.83 30.18 -20.22
C PRO A 3 -19.88 31.34 -19.91
N LYS A 4 -19.92 31.83 -18.66
CA LYS A 4 -18.92 32.77 -18.15
C LYS A 4 -17.65 31.99 -17.84
N LEU A 5 -16.58 32.26 -18.57
CA LEU A 5 -15.24 31.78 -18.22
C LEU A 5 -14.73 32.61 -17.04
N VAL A 6 -14.45 31.95 -15.92
CA VAL A 6 -13.82 32.57 -14.75
C VAL A 6 -12.34 32.22 -14.78
N ARG A 7 -11.48 33.24 -14.76
CA ARG A 7 -10.04 33.05 -14.60
C ARG A 7 -9.77 32.67 -13.14
N VAL A 8 -9.19 31.49 -12.93
CA VAL A 8 -8.76 31.03 -11.60
C VAL A 8 -7.26 31.23 -11.50
N GLU A 9 -6.85 32.10 -10.58
CA GLU A 9 -5.45 32.31 -10.24
C GLU A 9 -5.05 31.37 -9.11
N TYR A 10 -3.82 30.86 -9.18
CA TYR A 10 -3.28 29.94 -8.20
C TYR A 10 -2.01 30.52 -7.60
N TRP A 11 -1.80 30.23 -6.33
CA TRP A 11 -0.63 30.62 -5.57
C TRP A 11 0.43 29.53 -5.63
N ASP A 12 1.65 29.95 -5.95
CA ASP A 12 2.82 29.08 -6.04
C ASP A 12 3.53 29.00 -4.69
N CYS A 13 3.86 27.78 -4.29
CA CYS A 13 4.64 27.47 -3.10
C CYS A 13 6.04 26.94 -3.44
N GLY A 14 6.46 27.03 -4.71
CA GLY A 14 7.75 26.57 -5.22
C GLY A 14 7.88 25.05 -5.38
N SER A 15 6.77 24.29 -5.38
CA SER A 15 6.78 22.84 -5.67
C SER A 15 6.14 22.59 -7.03
N ALA A 16 6.83 21.80 -7.87
CA ALA A 16 6.31 21.39 -9.18
C ALA A 16 5.07 20.48 -9.07
N ASP A 17 4.84 19.86 -7.90
CA ASP A 17 3.83 18.81 -7.73
C ASP A 17 2.43 19.33 -7.39
N HIS A 18 2.29 20.60 -6.96
CA HIS A 18 1.00 21.15 -6.57
C HIS A 18 0.96 22.69 -6.57
N ARG A 19 -0.26 23.25 -6.59
CA ARG A 19 -0.54 24.69 -6.47
C ARG A 19 -1.67 24.93 -5.48
N HIS A 20 -1.77 26.15 -4.96
CA HIS A 20 -2.75 26.50 -3.93
C HIS A 20 -3.82 27.48 -4.43
N LYS A 21 -5.04 27.37 -3.91
CA LYS A 21 -6.15 28.27 -4.27
C LYS A 21 -6.11 29.61 -3.53
N THR A 22 -5.39 29.68 -2.41
CA THR A 22 -5.26 30.88 -1.57
C THR A 22 -3.81 31.10 -1.18
N GLU A 23 -3.45 32.36 -0.93
CA GLU A 23 -2.13 32.78 -0.47
C GLU A 23 -1.77 32.14 0.87
N ASP A 24 -2.71 32.18 1.83
CA ASP A 24 -2.53 31.57 3.16
C ASP A 24 -2.17 30.08 3.07
N ALA A 25 -2.79 29.33 2.16
CA ALA A 25 -2.50 27.92 1.97
C ALA A 25 -1.09 27.68 1.38
N ALA A 26 -0.60 28.59 0.54
CA ALA A 26 0.77 28.55 0.02
C ALA A 26 1.78 28.89 1.12
N LEU A 27 1.52 29.91 1.94
CA LEU A 27 2.36 30.31 3.08
C LEU A 27 2.44 29.19 4.13
N ASP A 28 1.31 28.58 4.49
CA ASP A 28 1.25 27.41 5.37
C ASP A 28 2.07 26.24 4.82
N CYS A 29 2.01 26.01 3.50
CA CYS A 29 2.76 24.96 2.84
C CYS A 29 4.27 25.21 2.96
N ILE A 30 4.72 26.43 2.69
CA ILE A 30 6.13 26.84 2.84
C ILE A 30 6.58 26.69 4.30
N ALA A 31 5.79 27.20 5.25
CA ALA A 31 6.10 27.12 6.68
C ALA A 31 6.20 25.67 7.18
N LYS A 32 5.33 24.77 6.71
CA LYS A 32 5.36 23.34 7.04
C LYS A 32 6.60 22.65 6.49
N ARG A 33 7.11 23.05 5.31
CA ARG A 33 8.33 22.48 4.74
C ARG A 33 9.56 22.83 5.56
N GLY A 34 9.67 24.07 6.04
CA GLY A 34 10.78 24.51 6.90
C GLY A 34 10.80 23.81 8.27
N LYS A 35 9.64 23.34 8.75
CA LYS A 35 9.48 22.66 10.04
C LYS A 35 9.43 21.13 9.94
N ARG A 36 9.64 20.54 8.76
CA ARG A 36 9.65 19.09 8.61
C ARG A 36 10.86 18.50 9.33
N THR A 37 10.60 17.78 10.41
CA THR A 37 11.60 16.91 11.03
C THR A 37 12.15 15.97 9.94
N PRO A 38 13.49 15.83 9.81
CA PRO A 38 14.05 14.87 8.88
C PRO A 38 13.47 13.48 9.17
N PRO A 39 13.17 12.68 8.14
CA PRO A 39 12.67 11.33 8.35
C PRO A 39 13.71 10.56 9.17
N ASN A 40 13.26 9.90 10.24
CA ASN A 40 14.12 9.10 11.09
C ASN A 40 14.70 7.94 10.27
N THR A 41 15.95 8.08 9.85
CA THR A 41 16.69 7.10 9.03
C THR A 41 17.08 5.84 9.82
N GLY A 42 16.93 5.85 11.15
CA GLY A 42 17.17 4.69 12.03
C GLY A 42 15.96 3.76 12.16
N ALA A 43 14.83 4.05 11.51
CA ALA A 43 13.66 3.19 11.57
C ALA A 43 13.95 1.85 10.85
N ARG A 44 14.03 0.76 11.62
CA ARG A 44 14.11 -0.61 11.08
C ARG A 44 13.00 -0.82 10.06
N LYS A 45 13.37 -1.08 8.80
CA LYS A 45 12.41 -1.47 7.77
C LYS A 45 11.93 -2.88 8.06
N TRP A 46 10.63 -3.04 8.26
CA TRP A 46 9.99 -4.34 8.45
C TRP A 46 9.70 -4.96 7.09
N THR A 47 10.62 -5.79 6.60
CA THR A 47 10.41 -6.61 5.41
C THR A 47 9.51 -7.80 5.74
N ASN A 48 8.90 -8.44 4.72
CA ASN A 48 8.11 -9.64 4.91
C ASN A 48 8.94 -10.77 5.55
N GLU A 49 10.20 -10.91 5.16
CA GLU A 49 11.16 -11.84 5.74
C GLU A 49 11.42 -11.56 7.23
N ALA A 50 11.61 -10.29 7.61
CA ALA A 50 11.79 -9.91 9.00
C ALA A 50 10.55 -10.23 9.86
N CYS A 51 9.35 -10.04 9.30
CA CYS A 51 8.11 -10.43 9.96
C CYS A 51 8.01 -11.97 10.12
N ALA A 52 8.36 -12.73 9.07
CA ALA A 52 8.37 -14.18 9.10
C ALA A 52 9.35 -14.75 10.13
N ALA A 53 10.54 -14.16 10.27
CA ALA A 53 11.52 -14.55 11.28
C ALA A 53 10.97 -14.36 12.72
N VAL A 54 10.33 -13.23 13.00
CA VAL A 54 9.71 -12.97 14.31
C VAL A 54 8.57 -13.95 14.60
N LEU A 55 7.78 -14.32 13.59
CA LEU A 55 6.74 -15.33 13.73
C LEU A 55 7.32 -16.72 14.01
N ALA A 56 8.42 -17.09 13.35
CA ALA A 56 9.10 -18.35 13.58
C ALA A 56 9.64 -18.46 15.02
N GLU A 57 10.29 -17.40 15.53
CA GLU A 57 10.74 -17.35 16.92
C GLU A 57 9.57 -17.46 17.92
N HIS A 58 8.46 -16.75 17.66
CA HIS A 58 7.26 -16.85 18.49
C HIS A 58 6.66 -18.26 18.48
N ARG A 59 6.58 -18.91 17.31
CA ARG A 59 6.12 -20.31 17.16
C ARG A 59 7.05 -21.30 17.85
N ALA A 60 8.34 -21.01 17.93
CA ALA A 60 9.32 -21.80 18.70
C ALA A 60 9.18 -21.62 20.23
N GLY A 61 8.22 -20.80 20.69
CA GLY A 61 7.90 -20.61 22.11
C GLY A 61 8.41 -19.30 22.70
N ALA A 62 9.02 -18.41 21.91
CA ALA A 62 9.44 -17.10 22.42
C ALA A 62 8.22 -16.25 22.82
N ARG A 63 8.25 -15.73 24.05
CA ARG A 63 7.19 -14.83 24.54
C ARG A 63 7.31 -13.47 23.87
N GLN A 64 6.17 -12.81 23.64
CA GLN A 64 6.13 -11.47 23.05
C GLN A 64 6.95 -10.43 23.82
N CYS A 65 7.03 -10.53 25.15
CA CYS A 65 7.83 -9.61 25.95
C CYS A 65 9.33 -9.79 25.75
N ASP A 66 9.79 -11.00 25.44
CA ASP A 66 11.21 -11.31 25.24
C ASP A 66 11.62 -10.90 23.83
N LEU A 67 10.74 -11.12 22.84
CA LEU A 67 10.85 -10.55 21.49
C LEU A 67 10.87 -9.02 21.53
N ALA A 68 10.04 -8.38 22.36
CA ALA A 68 10.03 -6.93 22.50
C ALA A 68 11.36 -6.39 23.02
N LYS A 69 11.95 -7.05 24.04
CA LYS A 69 13.27 -6.70 24.58
C LYS A 69 14.38 -6.92 23.55
N SER A 70 14.42 -8.07 22.88
CA SER A 70 15.49 -8.39 21.92
C SER A 70 15.48 -7.46 20.70
N LEU A 71 14.29 -7.04 20.26
CA LEU A 71 14.12 -6.17 19.10
C LEU A 71 14.16 -4.68 19.44
N GLY A 72 14.22 -4.32 20.73
CA GLY A 72 14.14 -2.92 21.18
C GLY A 72 12.80 -2.25 20.85
N LEU A 73 11.70 -3.00 20.91
CA LEU A 73 10.35 -2.54 20.55
C LEU A 73 9.41 -2.53 21.76
N SER A 74 8.30 -1.80 21.64
CA SER A 74 7.20 -1.96 22.58
C SER A 74 6.44 -3.28 22.35
N PRO A 75 5.80 -3.86 23.38
CA PRO A 75 4.99 -5.08 23.22
C PRO A 75 3.89 -4.95 22.16
N GLU A 76 3.21 -3.80 22.12
CA GLU A 76 2.18 -3.53 21.10
C GLU A 76 2.77 -3.51 19.68
N ARG A 77 4.01 -3.02 19.51
CA ARG A 77 4.67 -3.05 18.20
C ARG A 77 4.97 -4.48 17.77
N VAL A 78 5.43 -5.34 18.69
CA VAL A 78 5.63 -6.77 18.42
C VAL A 78 4.30 -7.45 18.06
N ARG A 79 3.22 -7.19 18.81
CA ARG A 79 1.89 -7.73 18.51
C ARG A 79 1.45 -7.41 17.08
N ARG A 80 1.67 -6.17 16.63
CA ARG A 80 1.37 -5.75 15.25
C ARG A 80 2.24 -6.44 14.20
N VAL A 81 3.52 -6.63 14.49
CA VAL A 81 4.43 -7.38 13.61
C VAL A 81 3.98 -8.83 13.47
N LEU A 82 3.65 -9.49 14.57
CA LEU A 82 3.14 -10.86 14.58
C LEU A 82 1.83 -10.99 13.79
N ALA A 83 0.85 -10.10 14.04
CA ALA A 83 -0.40 -10.10 13.29
C ALA A 83 -0.18 -9.91 11.78
N LYS A 84 0.77 -9.04 11.39
CA LYS A 84 1.14 -8.87 9.99
C LYS A 84 1.80 -10.13 9.41
N ALA A 85 2.67 -10.78 10.18
CA ALA A 85 3.33 -12.02 9.78
C ALA A 85 2.33 -13.16 9.59
N GLU A 86 1.38 -13.32 10.50
CA GLU A 86 0.30 -14.31 10.39
C GLU A 86 -0.56 -14.09 9.15
N GLN A 87 -0.89 -12.83 8.83
CA GLN A 87 -1.60 -12.51 7.60
C GLN A 87 -0.80 -12.90 6.35
N LEU A 88 0.52 -12.67 6.34
CA LEU A 88 1.37 -13.06 5.22
C LEU A 88 1.47 -14.58 5.08
N ASP A 89 1.61 -15.29 6.20
CA ASP A 89 1.67 -16.76 6.24
C ASP A 89 0.35 -17.37 5.74
N TYR A 90 -0.79 -16.83 6.19
CA TYR A 90 -2.11 -17.21 5.69
C TYR A 90 -2.25 -16.95 4.19
N ALA A 91 -1.83 -15.78 3.71
CA ALA A 91 -1.93 -15.43 2.30
C ALA A 91 -1.11 -16.35 1.38
N VAL A 92 0.02 -16.87 1.86
CA VAL A 92 0.81 -17.88 1.14
C VAL A 92 0.07 -19.22 1.08
N ALA A 93 -0.57 -19.62 2.19
CA ALA A 93 -1.32 -20.87 2.28
C ALA A 93 -2.72 -20.81 1.62
N SER A 94 -3.27 -19.62 1.39
CA SER A 94 -4.60 -19.45 0.80
C SER A 94 -4.65 -19.94 -0.65
N THR A 95 -5.75 -20.60 -0.98
CA THR A 95 -6.08 -21.00 -2.35
C THR A 95 -6.63 -19.84 -3.19
N ASP A 96 -7.13 -18.78 -2.56
CA ASP A 96 -7.58 -17.57 -3.25
C ASP A 96 -6.37 -16.67 -3.56
N PRO A 97 -6.03 -16.47 -4.86
CA PRO A 97 -4.90 -15.63 -5.25
C PRO A 97 -5.02 -14.19 -4.76
N LEU A 98 -6.25 -13.67 -4.55
CA LEU A 98 -6.48 -12.30 -4.10
C LEU A 98 -6.04 -12.07 -2.64
N ASP A 99 -5.94 -13.11 -1.83
CA ASP A 99 -5.50 -13.00 -0.43
C ASP A 99 -4.01 -12.64 -0.32
N ARG A 100 -3.24 -12.79 -1.42
CA ARG A 100 -1.84 -12.36 -1.52
C ARG A 100 -1.66 -10.85 -1.69
N LEU A 101 -2.75 -10.13 -2.00
CA LEU A 101 -2.74 -8.68 -2.10
C LEU A 101 -2.93 -8.04 -0.72
N SER A 102 -2.49 -6.79 -0.59
CA SER A 102 -2.83 -5.99 0.58
C SER A 102 -4.35 -5.84 0.73
N VAL A 103 -4.81 -5.77 1.99
CA VAL A 103 -6.24 -5.62 2.34
C VAL A 103 -6.90 -4.48 1.55
N ARG A 104 -6.20 -3.35 1.40
CA ARG A 104 -6.72 -2.20 0.66
C ARG A 104 -6.94 -2.55 -0.81
N THR A 105 -5.91 -3.10 -1.46
CA THR A 105 -5.96 -3.46 -2.87
C THR A 105 -7.04 -4.50 -3.13
N ARG A 106 -7.08 -5.57 -2.33
CA ARG A 106 -8.12 -6.59 -2.36
C ARG A 106 -9.52 -5.99 -2.25
N ASN A 107 -9.75 -5.13 -1.25
CA ASN A 107 -11.08 -4.53 -1.04
C ASN A 107 -11.49 -3.60 -2.18
N CYS A 108 -10.55 -2.85 -2.76
CA CYS A 108 -10.80 -2.05 -3.97
C CYS A 108 -11.26 -2.93 -5.13
N LEU A 109 -10.56 -4.04 -5.42
CA LEU A 109 -10.94 -4.98 -6.48
C LEU A 109 -12.31 -5.61 -6.23
N LEU A 110 -12.57 -6.07 -5.01
CA LEU A 110 -13.85 -6.67 -4.63
C LEU A 110 -15.02 -5.69 -4.75
N SER A 111 -14.82 -4.41 -4.42
CA SER A 111 -15.84 -3.37 -4.60
C SER A 111 -16.25 -3.16 -6.05
N GLN A 112 -15.37 -3.52 -7.00
CA GLN A 112 -15.61 -3.44 -8.44
C GLN A 112 -16.03 -4.80 -9.03
N ASN A 113 -16.38 -5.76 -8.16
CA ASN A 113 -16.71 -7.13 -8.51
C ASN A 113 -15.61 -7.87 -9.30
N LEU A 114 -14.35 -7.48 -9.09
CA LEU A 114 -13.18 -8.17 -9.63
C LEU A 114 -12.74 -9.22 -8.60
N ARG A 115 -13.24 -10.45 -8.76
CA ARG A 115 -13.07 -11.56 -7.81
C ARG A 115 -12.10 -12.63 -8.28
N THR A 116 -11.73 -12.63 -9.56
CA THR A 116 -10.83 -13.62 -10.15
C THR A 116 -9.61 -12.95 -10.78
N VAL A 117 -8.51 -13.71 -10.92
CA VAL A 117 -7.28 -13.24 -11.58
C VAL A 117 -7.58 -12.72 -12.98
N ASP A 118 -8.40 -13.43 -13.75
CA ASP A 118 -8.74 -13.07 -15.13
C ASP A 118 -9.51 -11.76 -15.21
N GLN A 119 -10.49 -11.57 -14.33
CA GLN A 119 -11.23 -10.30 -14.25
C GLN A 119 -10.29 -9.12 -13.97
N VAL A 120 -9.29 -9.32 -13.10
CA VAL A 120 -8.29 -8.29 -12.79
C VAL A 120 -7.35 -8.06 -13.97
N ARG A 121 -6.91 -9.12 -14.68
CA ARG A 121 -6.09 -9.01 -15.90
C ARG A 121 -6.83 -8.21 -16.99
N THR A 122 -8.08 -8.55 -17.26
CA THR A 122 -8.92 -7.82 -18.22
C THR A 122 -9.13 -6.37 -17.78
N ALA A 123 -9.41 -6.11 -16.50
CA ALA A 123 -9.57 -4.75 -16.00
C ALA A 123 -8.26 -3.92 -16.09
N LEU A 124 -7.09 -4.56 -15.97
CA LEU A 124 -5.81 -3.91 -16.20
C LEU A 124 -5.60 -3.56 -17.68
N ALA A 125 -5.91 -4.50 -18.58
CA ALA A 125 -5.76 -4.32 -20.03
C ALA A 125 -6.69 -3.22 -20.58
N ASP A 126 -7.94 -3.20 -20.12
CA ASP A 126 -8.95 -2.23 -20.55
C ASP A 126 -8.80 -0.85 -19.87
N GLY A 127 -7.81 -0.68 -18.99
CA GLY A 127 -7.60 0.56 -18.23
C GLY A 127 -8.62 0.81 -17.10
N ARG A 128 -9.61 -0.06 -16.88
CA ARG A 128 -10.64 0.09 -15.83
C ARG A 128 -10.06 0.17 -14.42
N LEU A 129 -8.88 -0.40 -14.19
CA LEU A 129 -8.17 -0.25 -12.91
C LEU A 129 -7.80 1.21 -12.61
N ASP A 130 -7.71 2.08 -13.62
CA ASP A 130 -7.34 3.46 -13.40
C ASP A 130 -8.44 4.30 -12.76
N ASP A 131 -9.69 3.92 -12.99
CA ASP A 131 -10.89 4.58 -12.50
C ASP A 131 -11.38 4.06 -11.15
N VAL A 132 -10.75 3.01 -10.60
CA VAL A 132 -11.18 2.41 -9.34
C VAL A 132 -10.99 3.39 -8.17
N PRO A 133 -12.06 3.78 -7.47
CA PRO A 133 -11.96 4.67 -6.33
C PRO A 133 -11.01 4.11 -5.27
N ASN A 134 -10.19 4.97 -4.68
CA ASN A 134 -9.24 4.63 -3.63
C ASN A 134 -8.07 3.70 -4.04
N LEU A 135 -7.96 3.31 -5.31
CA LEU A 135 -6.84 2.54 -5.82
C LEU A 135 -5.70 3.48 -6.27
N GLY A 136 -4.77 3.77 -5.36
CA GLY A 136 -3.64 4.66 -5.62
C GLY A 136 -2.49 4.01 -6.40
N LYS A 137 -1.49 4.82 -6.78
CA LYS A 137 -0.28 4.37 -7.52
C LYS A 137 0.39 3.14 -6.90
N VAL A 138 0.50 3.08 -5.58
CA VAL A 138 1.11 1.96 -4.85
C VAL A 138 0.30 0.67 -5.05
N SER A 139 -1.01 0.72 -4.81
CA SER A 139 -1.90 -0.43 -5.02
C SER A 139 -1.92 -0.89 -6.49
N LYS A 140 -1.90 0.04 -7.45
CA LYS A 140 -1.79 -0.32 -8.88
C LYS A 140 -0.46 -1.00 -9.21
N THR A 141 0.64 -0.58 -8.58
CA THR A 141 1.95 -1.22 -8.74
C THR A 141 1.95 -2.63 -8.13
N GLU A 142 1.35 -2.78 -6.96
CA GLU A 142 1.14 -4.07 -6.28
C GLU A 142 0.34 -5.04 -7.16
N VAL A 143 -0.78 -4.60 -7.75
CA VAL A 143 -1.58 -5.45 -8.66
C VAL A 143 -0.74 -5.94 -9.86
N ARG A 144 0.05 -5.06 -10.47
CA ARG A 144 0.92 -5.44 -11.61
C ARG A 144 1.95 -6.50 -11.21
N GLN A 145 2.70 -6.23 -10.14
CA GLN A 145 3.69 -7.18 -9.62
C GLN A 145 3.07 -8.52 -9.22
N TRP A 146 1.87 -8.50 -8.66
CA TRP A 146 1.12 -9.71 -8.31
C TRP A 146 0.72 -10.50 -9.56
N LEU A 147 0.20 -9.85 -10.60
CA LEU A 147 -0.17 -10.49 -11.85
C LEU A 147 1.04 -11.05 -12.60
N ASP A 148 2.17 -10.34 -12.60
CA ASP A 148 3.42 -10.78 -13.23
C ASP A 148 4.00 -12.04 -12.56
N GLY A 149 3.74 -12.22 -11.25
CA GLY A 149 4.15 -13.39 -10.49
C GLY A 149 3.23 -14.61 -10.62
N LEU A 150 2.13 -14.51 -11.38
CA LEU A 150 1.19 -15.61 -11.62
C LEU A 150 1.40 -16.20 -13.02
N PRO A 151 1.30 -17.53 -13.20
CA PRO A 151 1.42 -18.13 -14.52
C PRO A 151 0.41 -17.53 -15.49
N SER A 152 0.86 -17.23 -16.71
CA SER A 152 -0.04 -16.83 -17.80
C SER A 152 -0.95 -18.03 -18.13
N ASN A 153 -2.24 -17.79 -18.36
CA ASN A 153 -3.20 -18.86 -18.65
C ASN A 153 -2.96 -19.60 -19.99
N ASP A 154 -1.83 -19.36 -20.65
CA ASP A 154 -1.46 -19.97 -21.94
C ASP A 154 -0.72 -21.31 -21.81
N GLU A 155 -0.38 -21.78 -20.60
CA GLU A 155 0.30 -23.07 -20.39
C GLU A 155 -0.66 -24.24 -20.11
N GLY A 156 -1.87 -24.21 -20.71
CA GLY A 156 -2.96 -25.15 -20.42
C GLY A 156 -3.55 -25.91 -21.60
N ILE A 157 -2.91 -25.92 -22.78
CA ILE A 157 -3.28 -26.80 -23.90
C ILE A 157 -2.02 -27.30 -24.60
N ARG A 158 -1.49 -28.44 -24.14
CA ARG A 158 -0.79 -29.42 -24.99
C ARG A 158 -1.05 -30.83 -24.47
#